data_AF-A0A1V6NME3-F1
#
_entry.id   AF-A0A1V6NME3-F1
#
_cell.length_a   1.000
_cell.length_b   1.000
_cell.length_c   1.000
_cell.angle_alpha   90.00
_cell.angle_beta   90.00
_cell.angle_gamma   90.00
#
_symmetry.space_group_name_H-M   'P 1'
#
loop_
_entity.id
_entity.type
_entity.pdbx_description
1 polymer ?
#
loop_
_entity_poly.entity_id
_entity_poly.type
_entity_poly.pdbx_seq_one_letter_code
_entity_poly.pdbx_strand_id
1 'polypeptide(L)'
;MTQLDQLPLELLCLIVRGLPSERDINAFVQTNQNLYRLLHFFLCQHNIQFHQSSALLWTAKYGYTDLAKRLLNAGANIAAFESPAEIAHTIDTRDLLKEVKNPLLYAAQGGHLGTLNSMLSEAQSDQVCSPAQLRTVLHWAIRSRDNQLVELMIKNNAPLDPAGDARWALSALGVAVASLNDFIIPRLREAGAKSGHSESPSPLANAIFTNQRPVVELLLKQGERLPSDGALIHIARKNVRGGNCSLIEIFLRQLT
;
A
#
# COMPACT_ATOMS: atom_id res chain seq x y z
N MET A 1 47.53 7.09 25.16
CA MET A 1 46.70 5.97 24.70
C MET A 1 45.84 6.49 23.57
N THR A 2 46.02 6.01 22.35
CA THR A 2 45.21 6.44 21.19
C THR A 2 43.80 5.90 21.37
N GLN A 3 42.83 6.78 21.53
CA GLN A 3 41.43 6.37 21.58
C GLN A 3 40.95 6.04 20.16
N LEU A 4 40.08 5.04 20.04
CA LEU A 4 39.63 4.52 18.75
C LEU A 4 38.90 5.59 17.91
N ASP A 5 38.26 6.56 18.57
CA ASP A 5 37.56 7.70 17.97
C ASP A 5 38.50 8.81 17.45
N GLN A 6 39.81 8.70 17.71
CA GLN A 6 40.83 9.61 17.15
C GLN A 6 41.44 9.10 15.84
N LEU A 7 41.05 7.91 15.38
CA LEU A 7 41.52 7.38 14.11
C LEU A 7 40.91 8.16 12.92
N PRO A 8 41.67 8.35 11.83
CA PRO A 8 41.14 8.86 10.56
C PRO A 8 39.92 8.05 10.08
N LEU A 9 38.97 8.72 9.44
CA LEU A 9 37.73 8.12 8.97
C LEU A 9 37.98 6.96 8.01
N GLU A 10 39.03 7.04 7.20
CA GLU A 10 39.45 6.02 6.24
C GLU A 10 39.84 4.71 6.93
N LEU A 11 40.57 4.81 8.06
CA LEU A 11 40.97 3.64 8.85
C LEU A 11 39.77 3.04 9.58
N LEU A 12 38.89 3.87 10.12
CA LEU A 12 37.63 3.41 10.71
C LEU A 12 36.76 2.68 9.68
N CYS A 13 36.63 3.21 8.47
CA CYS A 13 35.93 2.55 7.36
C CYS A 13 36.59 1.23 6.96
N LEU A 14 37.93 1.14 6.95
CA LEU A 14 38.65 -0.11 6.67
C LEU A 14 38.39 -1.18 7.74
N ILE A 15 38.40 -0.81 9.03
CA ILE A 15 38.08 -1.72 10.13
C ILE A 15 36.65 -2.26 9.94
N VAL A 16 35.70 -1.36 9.68
CA VAL A 16 34.30 -1.75 9.48
C VAL A 16 34.12 -2.65 8.26
N ARG A 17 34.80 -2.39 7.14
CA ARG A 17 34.80 -3.25 5.95
C ARG A 17 35.35 -4.66 6.21
N GLY A 18 36.22 -4.82 7.21
CA GLY A 18 36.78 -6.10 7.59
C GLY A 18 35.90 -6.94 8.51
N LEU A 19 34.79 -6.39 9.02
CA LEU A 19 33.87 -7.12 9.89
C LEU A 19 32.97 -8.06 9.07
N PRO A 20 32.76 -9.32 9.52
CA PRO A 20 32.14 -10.35 8.70
C PRO A 20 30.60 -10.25 8.62
N SER A 21 29.94 -9.54 9.54
CA SER A 21 28.47 -9.43 9.55
C SER A 21 27.98 -8.02 9.86
N GLU A 22 26.79 -7.67 9.36
CA GLU A 22 26.13 -6.39 9.67
C GLU A 22 25.86 -6.21 11.18
N ARG A 23 25.65 -7.32 11.91
CA ARG A 23 25.52 -7.28 13.36
C ARG A 23 26.80 -6.82 14.03
N ASP A 24 27.96 -7.30 13.58
CA ASP A 24 29.26 -6.91 14.12
C ASP A 24 29.56 -5.45 13.80
N ILE A 25 29.24 -5.02 12.58
CA ILE A 25 29.35 -3.61 12.18
C ILE A 25 28.46 -2.73 13.08
N ASN A 26 27.19 -3.09 13.25
CA ASN A 26 26.28 -2.32 14.08
C ASN A 26 26.73 -2.30 15.56
N ALA A 27 27.18 -3.43 16.10
CA ALA A 27 27.73 -3.50 17.46
C ALA A 27 28.95 -2.59 17.62
N PHE A 28 29.88 -2.60 16.65
CA PHE A 28 31.07 -1.75 16.66
C PHE A 28 30.69 -0.26 16.64
N VAL A 29 29.78 0.13 15.74
CA VAL A 29 29.33 1.52 15.57
C VAL A 29 28.58 2.03 16.81
N GLN A 30 27.93 1.15 17.57
CA GLN A 30 27.23 1.50 18.82
C GLN A 30 28.13 1.63 20.06
N THR A 31 29.41 1.29 19.97
CA THR A 31 30.33 1.37 21.12
C THR A 31 30.60 2.80 21.60
N ASN A 32 30.45 3.81 20.72
CA ASN A 32 30.72 5.21 21.02
C ASN A 32 29.81 6.12 20.17
N GLN A 33 29.26 7.19 20.77
CA GLN A 33 28.40 8.15 20.06
C GLN A 33 29.10 8.84 18.87
N ASN A 34 30.41 9.13 18.97
CA ASN A 34 31.19 9.70 17.88
C ASN A 34 31.36 8.70 16.73
N LEU A 35 31.68 7.44 17.05
CA LEU A 35 31.75 6.36 16.05
C LEU A 35 30.40 6.14 15.39
N TYR A 36 29.31 6.17 16.17
CA TYR A 36 27.96 6.13 15.63
C TYR A 36 27.74 7.27 14.64
N ARG A 37 28.01 8.51 15.03
CA ARG A 37 27.81 9.66 14.14
C ARG A 37 28.62 9.57 12.84
N LEU A 38 29.87 9.14 12.93
CA LEU A 38 30.80 9.09 11.78
C LEU A 38 30.53 7.93 10.83
N LEU A 39 30.22 6.75 11.37
CA LEU A 39 30.11 5.51 10.59
C LEU A 39 28.66 5.13 10.28
N HIS A 40 27.67 5.85 10.81
CA HIS A 40 26.26 5.58 10.50
C HIS A 40 25.96 5.67 9.01
N PHE A 41 26.52 6.67 8.32
CA PHE A 41 26.35 6.77 6.86
C PHE A 41 26.95 5.56 6.14
N PHE A 42 28.11 5.08 6.59
CA PHE A 42 28.73 3.87 6.06
C PHE A 42 27.86 2.62 6.31
N LEU A 43 27.30 2.46 7.51
CA LEU A 43 26.38 1.35 7.83
C LEU A 43 25.16 1.36 6.89
N CYS A 44 24.55 2.53 6.66
CA CYS A 44 23.44 2.67 5.72
C CYS A 44 23.84 2.27 4.29
N GLN A 45 24.96 2.78 3.79
CA GLN A 45 25.47 2.41 2.45
C GLN A 45 25.78 0.92 2.34
N HIS A 46 26.38 0.33 3.38
CA HIS A 46 26.68 -1.09 3.43
C HIS A 46 25.40 -1.94 3.40
N ASN A 47 24.34 -1.56 4.14
CA ASN A 47 23.06 -2.26 4.08
C ASN A 47 22.41 -2.16 2.69
N ILE A 48 22.49 -0.99 2.05
CA ILE A 48 21.98 -0.79 0.69
C ILE A 48 22.73 -1.70 -0.30
N GLN A 49 24.06 -1.74 -0.22
CA GLN A 49 24.91 -2.45 -1.16
C GLN A 49 24.87 -3.99 -0.99
N PHE A 50 24.89 -4.49 0.25
CA PHE A 50 25.08 -5.91 0.53
C PHE A 50 23.80 -6.61 1.03
N HIS A 51 22.79 -5.86 1.48
CA HIS A 51 21.60 -6.41 2.11
C HIS A 51 20.29 -5.87 1.50
N GLN A 52 20.34 -5.41 0.25
CA GLN A 52 19.18 -4.98 -0.54
C GLN A 52 18.28 -3.97 0.20
N SER A 53 18.88 -3.05 0.98
CA SER A 53 18.14 -2.07 1.79
C SER A 53 17.17 -2.69 2.82
N SER A 54 17.39 -3.93 3.26
CA SER A 54 16.51 -4.64 4.20
C SER A 54 16.27 -3.89 5.52
N ALA A 55 17.18 -3.00 5.91
CA ALA A 55 16.97 -2.11 7.05
C ALA A 55 15.74 -1.20 6.86
N LEU A 56 15.40 -0.81 5.62
CA LEU A 56 14.23 0.01 5.30
C LEU A 56 12.92 -0.73 5.59
N LEU A 57 12.87 -2.05 5.39
CA LEU A 57 11.72 -2.87 5.78
C LEU A 57 11.56 -2.90 7.30
N TRP A 58 12.67 -2.96 8.03
CA TRP A 58 12.67 -2.97 9.49
C TRP A 58 12.23 -1.62 10.05
N THR A 59 12.75 -0.51 9.53
CA THR A 59 12.33 0.84 9.98
C THR A 59 10.87 1.10 9.70
N ALA A 60 10.35 0.68 8.55
CA ALA A 60 8.94 0.73 8.24
C ALA A 60 8.09 -0.06 9.25
N LYS A 61 8.47 -1.32 9.50
CA LYS A 61 7.71 -2.24 10.36
C LYS A 61 7.60 -1.78 11.81
N TYR A 62 8.62 -1.08 12.32
CA TYR A 62 8.68 -0.63 13.72
C TYR A 62 8.54 0.89 13.88
N GLY A 63 8.35 1.64 12.79
CA GLY A 63 8.10 3.08 12.84
C GLY A 63 9.33 3.95 13.14
N TYR A 64 10.54 3.49 12.81
CA TYR A 64 11.78 4.25 13.02
C TYR A 64 11.98 5.35 11.96
N THR A 65 11.19 6.43 12.09
CA THR A 65 11.12 7.54 11.11
C THR A 65 12.48 8.17 10.81
N ASP A 66 13.28 8.51 11.83
CA ASP A 66 14.58 9.17 11.62
C ASP A 66 15.58 8.26 10.91
N LEU A 67 15.55 6.97 11.22
CA LEU A 67 16.40 5.98 10.56
C LEU A 67 15.95 5.75 9.11
N ALA A 68 14.65 5.71 8.86
CA ALA A 68 14.10 5.64 7.50
C ALA A 68 14.57 6.83 6.65
N LYS A 69 14.47 8.07 7.16
CA LYS A 69 14.97 9.26 6.46
C LYS A 69 16.46 9.17 6.13
N ARG A 70 17.27 8.71 7.08
CA ARG A 70 18.72 8.55 6.89
C ARG A 70 19.05 7.50 5.83
N LEU A 71 18.30 6.39 5.78
CA LEU A 71 18.47 5.35 4.76
C LEU A 71 18.11 5.87 3.37
N LEU A 72 17.00 6.61 3.23
CA LEU A 72 16.60 7.22 1.96
C LEU A 72 17.64 8.26 1.49
N ASN A 73 18.09 9.13 2.39
CA ASN A 73 19.16 10.10 2.11
C ASN A 73 20.50 9.43 1.75
N ALA A 74 20.74 8.20 2.20
CA ALA A 74 21.92 7.42 1.85
C ALA A 74 21.79 6.66 0.51
N GLY A 75 20.63 6.72 -0.15
CA GLY A 75 20.39 6.07 -1.45
C GLY A 75 19.48 4.85 -1.44
N ALA A 76 18.81 4.54 -0.31
CA ALA A 76 17.94 3.36 -0.25
C ALA A 76 16.76 3.51 -1.22
N ASN A 77 16.53 2.50 -2.05
CA ASN A 77 15.46 2.53 -3.05
C ASN A 77 14.21 1.79 -2.56
N ILE A 78 13.08 2.50 -2.45
CA ILE A 78 11.79 1.92 -2.07
C ILE A 78 11.25 0.98 -3.16
N ALA A 79 11.44 1.31 -4.44
CA ALA A 79 10.95 0.51 -5.57
C ALA A 79 11.64 -0.84 -5.70
N ALA A 80 12.83 -1.02 -5.11
CA ALA A 80 13.55 -2.31 -5.13
C ALA A 80 12.77 -3.45 -4.44
N PHE A 81 11.75 -3.11 -3.64
CA PHE A 81 10.87 -4.05 -2.96
C PHE A 81 9.58 -4.33 -3.75
N GLU A 82 9.53 -4.09 -5.05
CA GLU A 82 8.36 -4.46 -5.84
C GLU A 82 8.23 -5.99 -5.92
N SER A 83 7.11 -6.52 -5.41
CA SER A 83 6.70 -7.89 -5.70
C SER A 83 6.11 -7.94 -7.12
N PRO A 84 6.34 -8.99 -7.91
CA PRO A 84 5.78 -9.11 -9.25
C PRO A 84 4.28 -8.83 -9.24
N ALA A 85 3.84 -7.94 -10.15
CA ALA A 85 2.48 -7.39 -10.23
C ALA A 85 1.36 -8.45 -10.19
N GLU A 86 1.67 -9.70 -10.51
CA GLU A 86 0.76 -10.85 -10.54
C GLU A 86 0.27 -11.29 -9.14
N ILE A 87 1.03 -11.03 -8.08
CA ILE A 87 0.71 -11.50 -6.72
C ILE A 87 -0.18 -10.48 -5.98
N ALA A 88 -0.01 -9.18 -6.24
CA ALA A 88 -0.62 -8.12 -5.41
C ALA A 88 -2.12 -7.92 -5.60
N HIS A 89 -2.69 -8.21 -6.79
CA HIS A 89 -4.13 -8.00 -7.02
C HIS A 89 -4.99 -9.27 -6.83
N THR A 90 -4.39 -10.45 -6.62
CA THR A 90 -5.12 -11.72 -6.40
C THR A 90 -5.31 -12.07 -4.93
N ILE A 91 -4.60 -11.42 -4.01
CA ILE A 91 -4.58 -11.83 -2.62
C ILE A 91 -5.73 -11.16 -1.84
N ASP A 92 -6.81 -11.91 -1.68
CA ASP A 92 -7.87 -11.65 -0.70
C ASP A 92 -7.46 -11.99 0.74
N THR A 93 -6.27 -12.56 0.96
CA THR A 93 -5.86 -13.06 2.26
C THR A 93 -4.79 -12.18 2.91
N ARG A 94 -5.14 -11.60 4.07
CA ARG A 94 -4.20 -10.88 4.95
C ARG A 94 -2.91 -11.67 5.23
N ASP A 95 -2.95 -12.99 5.14
CA ASP A 95 -1.81 -13.87 5.42
C ASP A 95 -0.74 -13.88 4.31
N LEU A 96 -1.11 -13.76 3.03
CA LEU A 96 -0.12 -13.71 1.94
C LEU A 96 0.52 -12.31 1.81
N LEU A 97 -0.14 -11.24 2.29
CA LEU A 97 0.44 -9.89 2.34
C LEU A 97 1.59 -9.76 3.36
N LYS A 98 1.76 -10.71 4.29
CA LYS A 98 2.87 -10.71 5.26
C LYS A 98 4.22 -11.04 4.59
N GLU A 99 4.21 -11.77 3.48
CA GLU A 99 5.41 -12.17 2.74
C GLU A 99 5.80 -11.14 1.66
N VAL A 100 4.89 -10.21 1.34
CA VAL A 100 5.17 -9.11 0.41
C VAL A 100 6.09 -8.12 1.09
N LYS A 101 7.37 -8.16 0.73
CA LYS A 101 8.33 -7.12 1.12
C LYS A 101 7.88 -5.81 0.49
N ASN A 102 7.23 -4.94 1.25
CA ASN A 102 6.89 -3.59 0.82
C ASN A 102 7.01 -2.67 2.05
N PRO A 103 8.03 -1.80 2.12
CA PRO A 103 8.26 -0.97 3.30
C PRO A 103 7.08 -0.01 3.53
N LEU A 104 6.44 0.51 2.49
CA LEU A 104 5.26 1.38 2.66
C LEU A 104 4.10 0.60 3.28
N LEU A 105 3.89 -0.65 2.86
CA LEU A 105 2.84 -1.50 3.41
C LEU A 105 3.12 -1.85 4.88
N TYR A 106 4.38 -2.15 5.25
CA TYR A 106 4.72 -2.41 6.65
C TYR A 106 4.50 -1.19 7.55
N ALA A 107 4.86 0.01 7.08
CA ALA A 107 4.58 1.24 7.82
C ALA A 107 3.07 1.45 7.99
N ALA A 108 2.29 1.21 6.93
CA ALA A 108 0.83 1.29 6.98
C ALA A 108 0.19 0.24 7.92
N GLN A 109 0.63 -1.01 7.85
CA GLN A 109 0.15 -2.10 8.72
C GLN A 109 0.46 -1.85 10.21
N GLY A 110 1.62 -1.25 10.50
CA GLY A 110 2.00 -0.84 11.85
C GLY A 110 1.33 0.46 12.33
N GLY A 111 0.56 1.14 11.48
CA GLY A 111 -0.04 2.45 11.80
C GLY A 111 0.98 3.59 11.90
N HIS A 112 2.19 3.41 11.35
CA HIS A 112 3.30 4.35 11.43
C HIS A 112 3.18 5.45 10.36
N LEU A 113 2.10 6.24 10.42
CA LEU A 113 1.79 7.30 9.44
C LEU A 113 2.93 8.32 9.28
N GLY A 114 3.62 8.69 10.36
CA GLY A 114 4.77 9.61 10.29
C GLY A 114 5.97 9.05 9.52
N THR A 115 6.24 7.75 9.70
CA THR A 115 7.27 7.03 8.94
C THR A 115 6.88 6.92 7.48
N LEU A 116 5.64 6.51 7.19
CA LEU A 116 5.10 6.42 5.85
C LEU A 116 5.15 7.77 5.11
N ASN A 117 4.67 8.84 5.75
CA ASN A 117 4.68 10.18 5.17
C ASN A 117 6.11 10.65 4.86
N SER A 118 7.06 10.36 5.75
CA SER A 118 8.48 10.68 5.53
C SER A 118 9.05 9.88 4.35
N MET A 119 8.68 8.60 4.21
CA MET A 119 9.12 7.79 3.07
C MET A 119 8.56 8.31 1.74
N LEU A 120 7.32 8.79 1.73
CA LEU A 120 6.69 9.37 0.54
C LEU A 120 7.24 10.75 0.19
N SER A 121 7.58 11.58 1.18
CA SER A 121 8.06 12.96 0.96
C SER A 121 9.55 13.05 0.63
N GLU A 122 10.37 12.14 1.16
CA GLU A 122 11.84 12.18 1.04
C GLU A 122 12.35 11.37 -0.16
N ALA A 123 11.48 10.63 -0.85
CA ALA A 123 11.88 9.86 -2.03
C ALA A 123 12.31 10.80 -3.17
N GLN A 124 13.61 10.77 -3.52
CA GLN A 124 14.16 11.45 -4.69
C GLN A 124 13.66 10.79 -5.98
N SER A 125 13.78 11.46 -7.14
CA SER A 125 13.22 11.03 -8.44
C SER A 125 13.55 9.59 -8.85
N ASP A 126 14.66 9.05 -8.34
CA ASP A 126 15.18 7.74 -8.72
C ASP A 126 14.89 6.66 -7.65
N GLN A 127 14.34 7.08 -6.50
CA GLN A 127 13.96 6.25 -5.35
C GLN A 127 12.43 6.17 -5.18
N VAL A 128 11.68 6.64 -6.18
CA VAL A 128 10.24 6.85 -6.15
C VAL A 128 9.50 5.53 -5.96
N CYS A 129 8.45 5.57 -5.13
CA CYS A 129 7.55 4.45 -4.89
C CYS A 129 6.85 4.05 -6.20
N SER A 130 6.75 2.75 -6.50
CA SER A 130 6.04 2.32 -7.71
C SER A 130 4.52 2.56 -7.56
N PRO A 131 3.80 2.83 -8.67
CA PRO A 131 2.34 2.91 -8.64
C PRO A 131 1.69 1.65 -8.05
N ALA A 132 2.27 0.47 -8.25
CA ALA A 132 1.77 -0.77 -7.67
C ALA A 132 1.95 -0.82 -6.14
N GLN A 133 3.07 -0.32 -5.62
CA GLN A 133 3.28 -0.21 -4.17
C GLN A 133 2.26 0.74 -3.53
N LEU A 134 2.06 1.94 -4.10
CA LEU A 134 1.09 2.91 -3.59
C LEU A 134 -0.35 2.37 -3.63
N ARG A 135 -0.72 1.72 -4.74
CA ARG A 135 -2.01 1.04 -4.90
C ARG A 135 -2.23 -0.02 -3.82
N THR A 136 -1.21 -0.83 -3.53
CA THR A 136 -1.28 -1.87 -2.49
C THR A 136 -1.57 -1.28 -1.12
N VAL A 137 -0.91 -0.16 -0.78
CA VAL A 137 -1.14 0.54 0.48
C VAL A 137 -2.54 1.17 0.53
N LEU A 138 -3.00 1.80 -0.55
CA LEU A 138 -4.37 2.34 -0.64
C LEU A 138 -5.42 1.23 -0.48
N HIS A 139 -5.23 0.11 -1.16
CA HIS A 139 -6.08 -1.07 -1.08
C HIS A 139 -6.13 -1.66 0.35
N TRP A 140 -5.02 -1.63 1.08
CA TRP A 140 -4.99 -1.99 2.50
C TRP A 140 -5.78 -0.99 3.34
N ALA A 141 -5.55 0.31 3.14
CA ALA A 141 -6.20 1.39 3.88
C ALA A 141 -7.73 1.34 3.80
N ILE A 142 -8.27 1.08 2.60
CA ILE A 142 -9.71 0.95 2.37
C ILE A 142 -10.28 -0.26 3.12
N ARG A 143 -9.59 -1.41 3.06
CA ARG A 143 -9.96 -2.66 3.74
C ARG A 143 -9.86 -2.55 5.27
N SER A 144 -8.87 -1.81 5.77
CA SER A 144 -8.70 -1.55 7.20
C SER A 144 -9.63 -0.45 7.72
N ARG A 145 -10.37 0.23 6.83
CA ARG A 145 -11.24 1.39 7.13
C ARG A 145 -10.46 2.53 7.78
N ASP A 146 -9.19 2.67 7.42
CA ASP A 146 -8.31 3.74 7.91
C ASP A 146 -8.42 4.95 6.99
N ASN A 147 -9.37 5.83 7.31
CA ASN A 147 -9.64 7.03 6.51
C ASN A 147 -8.45 7.99 6.47
N GLN A 148 -7.66 8.08 7.55
CA GLN A 148 -6.47 8.96 7.57
C GLN A 148 -5.41 8.45 6.60
N LEU A 149 -5.20 7.14 6.57
CA LEU A 149 -4.29 6.51 5.62
C LEU A 149 -4.80 6.64 4.17
N VAL A 150 -6.12 6.51 3.94
CA VAL A 150 -6.71 6.73 2.60
C VAL A 150 -6.44 8.16 2.12
N GLU A 151 -6.67 9.17 2.95
CA GLU A 151 -6.38 10.57 2.59
C GLU A 151 -4.90 10.80 2.29
N LEU A 152 -4.02 10.18 3.09
CA LEU A 152 -2.57 10.27 2.88
C LEU A 152 -2.15 9.64 1.55
N MET A 153 -2.76 8.51 1.16
CA MET A 153 -2.52 7.87 -0.12
C MET A 153 -3.06 8.69 -1.30
N ILE A 154 -4.27 9.25 -1.20
CA ILE A 154 -4.86 10.12 -2.23
C ILE A 154 -3.97 11.35 -2.45
N LYS A 155 -3.51 11.99 -1.36
CA LYS A 155 -2.63 13.16 -1.42
C LYS A 155 -1.29 12.86 -2.13
N ASN A 156 -0.82 11.62 -2.03
CA ASN A 156 0.41 11.16 -2.69
C ASN A 156 0.15 10.46 -4.03
N ASN A 157 -0.97 10.78 -4.71
CA ASN A 157 -1.33 10.29 -6.04
C ASN A 157 -1.33 8.76 -6.18
N ALA A 158 -1.75 8.04 -5.14
CA ALA A 158 -1.94 6.60 -5.24
C ALA A 158 -2.97 6.27 -6.34
N PRO A 159 -2.69 5.27 -7.22
CA PRO A 159 -3.60 4.93 -8.30
C PRO A 159 -4.97 4.49 -7.78
N LEU A 160 -6.03 5.15 -8.26
CA LEU A 160 -7.41 4.86 -7.90
C LEU A 160 -8.08 3.87 -8.86
N ASP A 161 -7.68 3.92 -10.13
CA ASP A 161 -8.23 3.09 -11.20
C ASP A 161 -7.52 1.73 -11.25
N PRO A 162 -8.12 0.67 -11.83
CA PRO A 162 -7.52 -0.67 -11.98
C PRO A 162 -6.10 -0.72 -12.54
N ALA A 163 -5.37 -1.78 -12.19
CA ALA A 163 -4.04 -2.05 -12.72
C ALA A 163 -4.17 -2.84 -14.03
N GLY A 164 -4.41 -2.11 -15.12
CA GLY A 164 -4.65 -2.72 -16.44
C GLY A 164 -5.97 -3.46 -16.53
N ASP A 165 -6.05 -4.40 -17.48
CA ASP A 165 -7.33 -5.01 -17.91
C ASP A 165 -7.60 -6.39 -17.31
N ALA A 166 -6.74 -6.82 -16.38
CA ALA A 166 -6.93 -8.09 -15.70
C ALA A 166 -8.24 -8.08 -14.92
N ARG A 167 -9.04 -9.17 -15.03
CA ARG A 167 -10.37 -9.26 -14.39
C ARG A 167 -10.37 -9.00 -12.88
N TRP A 168 -9.25 -9.33 -12.23
CA TRP A 168 -9.02 -9.25 -10.79
C TRP A 168 -8.28 -7.97 -10.36
N ALA A 169 -7.93 -7.09 -11.30
CA ALA A 169 -7.36 -5.78 -11.00
C ALA A 169 -8.48 -4.84 -10.52
N LEU A 170 -8.79 -4.91 -9.23
CA LEU A 170 -9.82 -4.06 -8.64
C LEU A 170 -9.41 -2.58 -8.65
N SER A 171 -10.41 -1.72 -8.86
CA SER A 171 -10.31 -0.29 -8.60
C SER A 171 -10.39 -0.01 -7.10
N ALA A 172 -10.00 1.19 -6.65
CA ALA A 172 -10.22 1.63 -5.27
C ALA A 172 -11.71 1.54 -4.89
N LEU A 173 -12.61 1.80 -5.84
CA LEU A 173 -14.06 1.65 -5.67
C LEU A 173 -14.47 0.19 -5.50
N GLY A 174 -13.98 -0.71 -6.35
CA GLY A 174 -14.25 -2.13 -6.22
C GLY A 174 -13.80 -2.69 -4.88
N VAL A 175 -12.63 -2.27 -4.40
CA VAL A 175 -12.15 -2.62 -3.05
C VAL A 175 -13.06 -2.05 -1.95
N ALA A 176 -13.51 -0.80 -2.06
CA ALA A 176 -14.40 -0.19 -1.09
C ALA A 176 -15.74 -0.94 -0.98
N VAL A 177 -16.34 -1.27 -2.12
CA VAL A 177 -17.58 -2.06 -2.19
C VAL A 177 -17.36 -3.47 -1.64
N ALA A 178 -16.27 -4.15 -2.03
CA ALA A 178 -15.95 -5.49 -1.52
C ALA A 178 -15.75 -5.50 0.00
N SER A 179 -15.23 -4.41 0.57
CA SER A 179 -14.97 -4.26 2.00
C SER A 179 -16.17 -3.74 2.81
N LEU A 180 -17.33 -3.55 2.15
CA LEU A 180 -18.53 -2.93 2.73
C LEU A 180 -18.22 -1.56 3.38
N ASN A 181 -17.29 -0.80 2.78
CA ASN A 181 -16.90 0.53 3.21
C ASN A 181 -17.58 1.56 2.31
N ASP A 182 -18.87 1.75 2.54
CA ASP A 182 -19.74 2.67 1.80
C ASP A 182 -19.38 4.15 2.05
N PHE A 183 -18.94 4.48 3.26
CA PHE A 183 -18.58 5.84 3.66
C PHE A 183 -17.44 6.46 2.83
N ILE A 184 -16.47 5.67 2.38
CA ILE A 184 -15.32 6.18 1.62
C ILE A 184 -15.62 6.35 0.12
N ILE A 185 -16.71 5.76 -0.38
CA ILE A 185 -17.06 5.78 -1.82
C ILE A 185 -17.23 7.21 -2.36
N PRO A 186 -17.97 8.13 -1.70
CA PRO A 186 -18.08 9.51 -2.16
C PRO A 186 -16.70 10.19 -2.25
N ARG A 187 -15.84 9.96 -1.27
CA ARG A 187 -14.51 10.58 -1.22
C ARG A 187 -13.58 10.07 -2.33
N LEU A 188 -13.60 8.76 -2.61
CA LEU A 188 -12.86 8.17 -3.74
C LEU A 188 -13.35 8.72 -5.08
N ARG A 189 -14.65 8.96 -5.21
CA ARG A 189 -15.24 9.59 -6.41
C ARG A 189 -14.82 11.03 -6.58
N GLU A 190 -14.84 11.82 -5.51
CA GLU A 190 -14.33 13.20 -5.53
C GLU A 190 -12.84 13.25 -5.92
N ALA A 191 -12.07 12.22 -5.55
CA ALA A 191 -10.68 12.06 -5.98
C ALA A 191 -10.53 11.56 -7.43
N GLY A 192 -11.63 11.28 -8.13
CA GLY A 192 -11.64 10.89 -9.55
C GLY A 192 -11.66 9.38 -9.83
N ALA A 193 -11.85 8.53 -8.82
CA ALA A 193 -11.84 7.07 -9.00
C ALA A 193 -12.94 6.58 -9.96
N LYS A 194 -12.56 5.67 -10.87
CA LYS A 194 -13.48 5.01 -11.80
C LYS A 194 -13.45 3.49 -11.65
N SER A 195 -14.59 2.86 -11.90
CA SER A 195 -14.68 1.40 -12.04
C SER A 195 -13.97 0.94 -13.30
N GLY A 196 -13.33 -0.23 -13.26
CA GLY A 196 -12.77 -0.84 -14.46
C GLY A 196 -13.81 -1.34 -15.43
N HIS A 197 -13.56 -1.22 -16.73
CA HIS A 197 -14.41 -1.83 -17.74
C HIS A 197 -14.37 -3.37 -17.72
N SER A 198 -13.24 -3.95 -17.29
CA SER A 198 -12.99 -5.40 -17.20
C SER A 198 -13.04 -5.92 -15.77
N GLU A 199 -13.29 -5.04 -14.80
CA GLU A 199 -13.39 -5.38 -13.38
C GLU A 199 -14.57 -6.34 -13.18
N SER A 200 -14.29 -7.56 -12.70
CA SER A 200 -15.29 -8.61 -12.58
C SER A 200 -15.21 -9.32 -11.22
N PRO A 201 -16.27 -9.24 -10.38
CA PRO A 201 -17.50 -8.46 -10.61
C PRO A 201 -17.23 -6.94 -10.55
N SER A 202 -17.94 -6.15 -11.38
CA SER A 202 -17.84 -4.68 -11.32
C SER A 202 -18.30 -4.16 -9.95
N PRO A 203 -17.91 -2.94 -9.55
CA PRO A 203 -18.34 -2.38 -8.26
C PRO A 203 -19.86 -2.41 -8.08
N LEU A 204 -20.62 -2.06 -9.11
CA LEU A 204 -22.09 -2.16 -9.10
C LEU A 204 -22.60 -3.61 -8.96
N ALA A 205 -22.02 -4.56 -9.71
CA ALA A 205 -22.41 -5.97 -9.60
C ALA A 205 -22.08 -6.55 -8.21
N ASN A 206 -20.94 -6.17 -7.63
CA ASN A 206 -20.55 -6.60 -6.30
C ASN A 206 -21.48 -6.04 -5.22
N ALA A 207 -21.87 -4.76 -5.32
CA ALA A 207 -22.85 -4.14 -4.42
C ALA A 207 -24.21 -4.88 -4.46
N ILE A 208 -24.61 -5.39 -5.62
CA ILE A 208 -25.80 -6.22 -5.78
C ILE A 208 -25.65 -7.57 -5.08
N PHE A 209 -24.57 -8.30 -5.35
CA PHE A 209 -24.35 -9.63 -4.75
C PHE A 209 -24.28 -9.56 -3.21
N THR A 210 -23.75 -8.46 -2.69
CA THR A 210 -23.63 -8.19 -1.25
C THR A 210 -24.84 -7.46 -0.65
N ASN A 211 -25.87 -7.16 -1.45
CA ASN A 211 -27.10 -6.48 -1.02
C ASN A 211 -26.91 -5.07 -0.42
N GLN A 212 -25.95 -4.30 -0.93
CA GLN A 212 -25.65 -2.94 -0.48
C GLN A 212 -26.54 -1.90 -1.18
N ARG A 213 -27.80 -1.81 -0.75
CA ARG A 213 -28.80 -0.90 -1.35
C ARG A 213 -28.31 0.57 -1.53
N PRO A 214 -27.74 1.24 -0.51
CA PRO A 214 -27.33 2.63 -0.66
C PRO A 214 -26.22 2.80 -1.71
N VAL A 215 -25.31 1.83 -1.80
CA VAL A 215 -24.22 1.82 -2.77
C VAL A 215 -24.75 1.59 -4.19
N VAL A 216 -25.72 0.69 -4.37
CA VAL A 216 -26.37 0.48 -5.66
C VAL A 216 -27.06 1.76 -6.14
N GLU A 217 -27.84 2.42 -5.28
CA GLU A 217 -28.50 3.69 -5.63
C GLU A 217 -27.48 4.79 -5.98
N LEU A 218 -26.38 4.90 -5.21
CA LEU A 218 -25.31 5.86 -5.47
C LEU A 218 -24.64 5.62 -6.83
N LEU A 219 -24.21 4.38 -7.10
CA LEU A 219 -23.50 4.04 -8.34
C LEU A 219 -24.39 4.20 -9.58
N LEU A 220 -25.67 3.83 -9.48
CA LEU A 220 -26.64 4.03 -10.56
C LEU A 220 -26.92 5.52 -10.81
N LYS A 221 -27.06 6.33 -9.76
CA LYS A 221 -27.21 7.79 -9.90
C LYS A 221 -26.01 8.44 -10.59
N GLN A 222 -24.82 7.85 -10.42
CA GLN A 222 -23.58 8.27 -11.07
C GLN A 222 -23.41 7.72 -12.49
N GLY A 223 -24.40 6.99 -13.02
CA GLY A 223 -24.41 6.51 -14.40
C GLY A 223 -23.63 5.22 -14.64
N GLU A 224 -23.21 4.50 -13.59
CA GLU A 224 -22.65 3.17 -13.78
C GLU A 224 -23.69 2.21 -14.35
N ARG A 225 -23.25 1.37 -15.29
CA ARG A 225 -24.09 0.35 -15.92
C ARG A 225 -23.59 -1.03 -15.55
N LEU A 226 -24.52 -1.97 -15.47
CA LEU A 226 -24.16 -3.36 -15.32
C LEU A 226 -23.47 -3.86 -16.60
N PRO A 227 -22.29 -4.50 -16.49
CA PRO A 227 -21.60 -5.02 -17.67
C PRO A 227 -22.26 -6.28 -18.23
N SER A 228 -23.07 -6.97 -17.42
CA SER A 228 -23.79 -8.18 -17.85
C SER A 228 -25.04 -8.42 -17.00
N ASP A 229 -25.94 -9.25 -17.53
CA ASP A 229 -27.19 -9.64 -16.88
C ASP A 229 -26.98 -10.58 -15.67
N GLY A 230 -25.75 -11.06 -15.41
CA GLY A 230 -25.48 -12.00 -14.33
C GLY A 230 -25.92 -11.49 -12.95
N ALA A 231 -25.73 -10.20 -12.68
CA ALA A 231 -26.19 -9.57 -11.45
C ALA A 231 -27.73 -9.46 -11.38
N LEU A 232 -28.39 -9.16 -12.50
CA LEU A 232 -29.86 -9.11 -12.60
C LEU A 232 -30.48 -10.49 -12.38
N ILE A 233 -29.92 -11.53 -13.01
CA ILE A 233 -30.34 -12.92 -12.83
C ILE A 233 -30.20 -13.35 -11.36
N HIS A 234 -29.11 -12.94 -10.69
CA HIS A 234 -28.91 -13.23 -9.27
C HIS A 234 -30.00 -12.61 -8.40
N ILE A 235 -30.32 -11.33 -8.60
CA ILE A 235 -31.39 -10.66 -7.85
C ILE A 235 -32.74 -11.35 -8.14
N ALA A 236 -33.05 -11.65 -9.40
CA ALA A 236 -34.31 -12.30 -9.79
C ALA A 236 -34.48 -13.67 -9.12
N ARG A 237 -33.42 -14.50 -9.08
CA ARG A 237 -33.44 -15.80 -8.39
C ARG A 237 -33.62 -15.68 -6.88
N LYS A 238 -33.00 -14.68 -6.25
CA LYS A 238 -33.10 -14.43 -4.81
C LYS A 238 -34.51 -13.99 -4.41
N ASN A 239 -35.17 -13.16 -5.24
CA ASN A 239 -36.53 -12.70 -4.99
C ASN A 239 -37.56 -13.84 -4.97
N VAL A 240 -37.42 -14.82 -5.87
CA VAL A 240 -38.34 -15.98 -5.96
C VAL A 240 -38.30 -16.86 -4.69
N ARG A 241 -37.21 -16.83 -3.92
CA ARG A 241 -37.00 -17.72 -2.76
C ARG A 241 -37.35 -17.09 -1.40
N GLY A 242 -37.72 -15.82 -1.34
CA GLY A 242 -38.05 -15.14 -0.09
C GLY A 242 -38.18 -13.65 -0.32
N GLY A 243 -39.42 -13.20 -0.53
CA GLY A 243 -39.77 -11.84 -0.91
C GLY A 243 -39.18 -10.79 0.02
N ASN A 244 -38.37 -9.91 -0.57
CA ASN A 244 -38.01 -8.54 -0.11
C ASN A 244 -36.90 -8.00 -1.03
N CYS A 245 -37.10 -7.97 -2.35
CA CYS A 245 -36.09 -7.40 -3.24
C CYS A 245 -36.31 -5.91 -3.45
N SER A 246 -36.03 -5.12 -2.42
CA SER A 246 -35.88 -3.66 -2.52
C SER A 246 -34.87 -3.23 -3.60
N LEU A 247 -33.94 -4.12 -3.98
CA LEU A 247 -33.03 -3.92 -5.10
C LEU A 247 -33.73 -3.99 -6.47
N ILE A 248 -34.72 -4.87 -6.68
CA ILE A 248 -35.46 -4.94 -7.96
C ILE A 248 -36.24 -3.65 -8.18
N GLU A 249 -36.85 -3.11 -7.12
CA GLU A 249 -37.58 -1.83 -7.20
C GLU A 249 -36.69 -0.69 -7.71
N ILE A 250 -35.40 -0.67 -7.33
CA ILE A 250 -34.46 0.35 -7.80
C ILE A 250 -34.28 0.25 -9.32
N PHE A 251 -34.11 -0.95 -9.86
CA PHE A 251 -33.94 -1.15 -11.30
C PHE A 251 -35.24 -0.91 -12.09
N LEU A 252 -36.40 -1.28 -11.53
CA LEU A 252 -37.69 -1.02 -12.16
C LEU A 252 -38.01 0.48 -12.25
N ARG A 253 -37.65 1.26 -11.22
CA ARG A 253 -37.81 2.73 -11.22
C ARG A 253 -36.94 3.46 -12.23
N GLN A 254 -35.86 2.85 -12.72
CA GLN A 254 -35.01 3.46 -13.74
C GLN A 254 -35.49 3.20 -15.18
N LEU A 255 -36.44 2.27 -15.38
CA LEU A 255 -37.03 1.95 -16.68
C LEU A 255 -38.33 2.72 -16.97
N THR A 256 -38.86 3.43 -15.97
CA THR A 256 -40.04 4.30 -16.05
C THR A 256 -39.65 5.77 -16.06
#